data_AF-A0A1C5KNA1-F1
#
_entry.id   AF-A0A1C5KNA1-F1
#
_cell.length_a   1.000
_cell.length_b   1.000
_cell.length_c   1.000
_cell.angle_alpha   90.00
_cell.angle_beta   90.00
_cell.angle_gamma   90.00
#
_symmetry.space_group_name_H-M   'P 1'
#
loop_
_entity.id
_entity.type
_entity.pdbx_description
1 polymer ?
#
loop_
_entity_poly.entity_id
_entity_poly.type
_entity_poly.pdbx_seq_one_letter_code
_entity_poly.pdbx_strand_id
1 'polypeptide(L)'
;MKRLTALALCLTTVFTLGTSVSAADTLSSTTAGSNTSSQQVKGTYRDDTNATVYSVDIEWSDFNFEYNKGSKGTWNPATHKYSEPKPAGWGDQTGTIKMTNHSNANVGYTLSCEVDSKYSDDFYLGTSKDSSLGSTTGTLKTAEGTTVTNAPSTQLTIYPGGSLPAGTNDENVATLTITIGAK
;
A
#
# COMPACT_ATOMS: atom_id res chain seq x y z
N MET A 1 13.18 -9.72 -13.39
CA MET A 1 12.79 -8.29 -13.47
C MET A 1 11.38 -8.17 -12.90
N LYS A 2 11.24 -7.64 -11.68
CA LYS A 2 9.92 -7.43 -11.05
C LYS A 2 9.33 -6.15 -11.65
N ARG A 3 8.14 -6.21 -12.23
CA ARG A 3 7.46 -5.05 -12.82
C ARG A 3 6.75 -4.30 -11.70
N LEU A 4 7.28 -3.15 -11.32
CA LEU A 4 6.65 -2.19 -10.41
C LEU A 4 5.66 -1.37 -11.24
N THR A 5 4.37 -1.45 -10.92
CA THR A 5 3.32 -0.71 -11.63
C THR A 5 2.92 0.49 -10.77
N ALA A 6 3.25 1.70 -11.20
CA ALA A 6 2.85 2.95 -10.56
C ALA A 6 1.76 3.64 -11.39
N LEU A 7 0.70 4.13 -10.75
CA LEU A 7 -0.37 4.92 -11.37
C LEU A 7 -0.27 6.38 -10.89
N ALA A 8 -0.09 7.34 -11.80
CA ALA A 8 0.01 8.77 -11.48
C ALA A 8 -1.00 9.58 -12.30
N LEU A 9 -1.74 10.48 -11.65
CA LEU A 9 -2.71 11.39 -12.27
C LEU A 9 -2.38 12.84 -11.85
N CYS A 10 -2.02 13.71 -12.80
CA CYS A 10 -1.63 15.10 -12.54
C CYS A 10 -2.55 16.09 -13.28
N LEU A 11 -2.94 17.20 -12.63
CA LEU A 11 -3.75 18.29 -13.18
C LEU A 11 -2.92 19.59 -13.19
N THR A 12 -2.77 20.26 -14.34
CA THR A 12 -1.93 21.46 -14.51
C THR A 12 -2.73 22.76 -14.49
N THR A 13 -2.30 23.75 -13.69
CA THR A 13 -2.86 25.11 -13.64
C THR A 13 -1.87 26.14 -14.22
N VAL A 14 -2.37 27.07 -15.06
CA VAL A 14 -1.60 28.10 -15.77
C VAL A 14 -1.50 29.39 -14.93
N PHE A 15 -0.28 29.92 -14.77
CA PHE A 15 0.03 31.14 -14.01
C PHE A 15 0.05 32.37 -14.95
N THR A 16 -0.67 33.44 -14.61
CA THR A 16 -0.58 34.74 -15.29
C THR A 16 0.02 35.80 -14.37
N LEU A 17 1.04 36.52 -14.84
CA LEU A 17 1.76 37.56 -14.09
C LEU A 17 1.09 38.93 -14.29
N GLY A 18 0.87 39.69 -13.22
CA GLY A 18 0.30 41.05 -13.25
C GLY A 18 1.37 42.13 -13.45
N THR A 19 1.03 43.19 -14.19
CA THR A 19 1.88 44.36 -14.48
C THR A 19 1.80 45.42 -13.36
N SER A 20 2.92 46.06 -13.02
CA SER A 20 2.97 47.20 -12.09
C SER A 20 3.16 48.53 -12.83
N VAL A 21 2.44 49.58 -12.39
CA VAL A 21 2.55 50.97 -12.86
C VAL A 21 3.16 51.83 -11.76
N SER A 22 4.09 52.73 -12.11
CA SER A 22 4.71 53.69 -11.18
C SER A 22 4.04 55.07 -11.29
N ALA A 23 3.79 55.72 -10.15
CA ALA A 23 3.31 57.11 -10.06
C ALA A 23 4.36 57.98 -9.33
N ALA A 24 4.51 59.24 -9.75
CA ALA A 24 5.44 60.21 -9.15
C ALA A 24 4.69 61.45 -8.68
N ASP A 25 4.90 61.83 -7.41
CA ASP A 25 4.30 63.03 -6.78
C ASP A 25 5.37 64.11 -6.52
N THR A 26 4.99 65.37 -6.65
CA THR A 26 5.80 66.54 -6.25
C THR A 26 5.10 67.27 -5.11
N LEU A 27 5.78 67.43 -3.96
CA LEU A 27 5.24 68.11 -2.78
C LEU A 27 5.93 69.47 -2.55
N SER A 28 5.15 70.54 -2.33
CA SER A 28 5.65 71.89 -2.04
C SER A 28 4.95 72.49 -0.81
N SER A 29 5.69 73.12 0.10
CA SER A 29 5.15 73.87 1.25
C SER A 29 6.10 74.99 1.71
N THR A 30 5.54 76.07 2.27
CA THR A 30 6.27 77.17 2.93
C THR A 30 6.36 77.02 4.46
N THR A 31 5.71 76.00 5.02
CA THR A 31 5.69 75.70 6.46
C THR A 31 6.22 74.29 6.70
N ALA A 32 7.23 74.14 7.58
CA ALA A 32 7.86 72.85 7.85
C ALA A 32 6.84 71.83 8.41
N GLY A 33 6.77 70.66 7.77
CA GLY A 33 5.95 69.52 8.21
C GLY A 33 4.48 69.53 7.76
N SER A 34 4.06 70.42 6.86
CA SER A 34 2.64 70.57 6.47
C SER A 34 2.24 69.89 5.15
N ASN A 35 3.11 69.10 4.53
CA ASN A 35 2.87 68.42 3.26
C ASN A 35 3.11 66.91 3.37
N THR A 36 2.22 66.11 2.80
CA THR A 36 2.25 64.64 2.82
C THR A 36 1.82 64.08 1.47
N SER A 37 2.51 63.05 0.97
CA SER A 37 2.05 62.21 -0.15
C SER A 37 1.79 60.81 0.40
N SER A 38 0.76 60.16 -0.11
CA SER A 38 0.30 58.85 0.33
C SER A 38 0.01 57.98 -0.89
N GLN A 39 0.65 56.82 -0.99
CA GLN A 39 0.37 55.84 -2.03
C GLN A 39 -0.39 54.65 -1.42
N GLN A 40 -1.47 54.23 -2.09
CA GLN A 40 -2.15 52.98 -1.72
C GLN A 40 -1.26 51.79 -2.08
N VAL A 41 -0.87 51.01 -1.08
CA VAL A 41 -0.11 49.77 -1.24
C VAL A 41 -1.09 48.62 -1.25
N LYS A 42 -1.10 47.84 -2.34
CA LYS A 42 -1.92 46.63 -2.49
C LYS A 42 -1.02 45.41 -2.42
N GLY A 43 -1.37 44.46 -1.56
CA GLY A 43 -0.77 43.13 -1.52
C GLY A 43 -1.80 42.09 -1.88
N THR A 44 -1.36 41.01 -2.53
CA THR A 44 -2.19 39.82 -2.79
C THR A 44 -1.58 38.66 -2.03
N TYR A 45 -2.33 38.08 -1.09
CA TYR A 45 -2.00 36.79 -0.50
C TYR A 45 -2.40 35.69 -1.49
N ARG A 46 -1.48 34.76 -1.79
CA ARG A 46 -1.76 33.54 -2.54
C ARG A 46 -1.40 32.36 -1.67
N ASP A 47 -2.33 31.42 -1.57
CA ASP A 47 -2.14 30.15 -0.89
C ASP A 47 -2.08 29.06 -1.98
N ASP A 48 -0.87 28.63 -2.31
CA ASP A 48 -0.67 27.48 -3.19
C ASP A 48 -0.76 26.23 -2.31
N THR A 49 -1.98 25.74 -2.09
CA THR A 49 -2.17 24.46 -1.39
C THR A 49 -1.60 23.33 -2.23
N ASN A 50 -0.64 22.58 -1.68
CA ASN A 50 -0.08 21.42 -2.35
C ASN A 50 -1.21 20.42 -2.66
N ALA A 51 -1.38 20.06 -3.93
CA ALA A 51 -2.33 19.03 -4.31
C ALA A 51 -1.95 17.70 -3.65
N THR A 52 -2.94 16.96 -3.15
CA THR A 52 -2.71 15.60 -2.67
C THR A 52 -2.40 14.68 -3.86
N VAL A 53 -1.29 13.97 -3.77
CA VAL A 53 -0.82 12.99 -4.76
C VAL A 53 -0.71 11.63 -4.09
N TYR A 54 -1.37 10.63 -4.68
CA TYR A 54 -1.36 9.26 -4.22
C TYR A 54 -0.40 8.40 -5.06
N SER A 55 0.50 7.68 -4.41
CA SER A 55 1.43 6.74 -5.01
C SER A 55 1.80 5.66 -3.99
N VAL A 56 1.51 4.40 -4.29
CA VAL A 56 1.81 3.25 -3.43
C VAL A 56 2.40 2.15 -4.28
N ASP A 57 3.54 1.63 -3.83
CA ASP A 57 4.15 0.42 -4.39
C ASP A 57 3.62 -0.81 -3.64
N ILE A 58 3.27 -1.86 -4.38
CA ILE A 58 2.82 -3.14 -3.83
C ILE A 58 3.71 -4.26 -4.38
N GLU A 59 4.39 -4.95 -3.48
CA GLU A 59 5.24 -6.10 -3.77
C GLU A 59 4.60 -7.38 -3.24
N TRP A 60 4.43 -8.37 -4.12
CA TRP A 60 3.91 -9.70 -3.77
C TRP A 60 5.06 -10.72 -3.74
N SER A 61 5.04 -11.64 -2.79
CA SER A 61 5.87 -12.85 -2.84
C SER A 61 5.31 -13.87 -3.83
N ASP A 62 5.97 -15.03 -3.88
CA ASP A 62 5.33 -16.23 -4.41
C ASP A 62 4.22 -16.71 -3.45
N PHE A 63 3.09 -17.13 -4.00
CA PHE A 63 1.93 -17.68 -3.29
C PHE A 63 1.62 -19.12 -3.73
N ASN A 64 2.61 -19.80 -4.29
CA ASN A 64 2.53 -21.22 -4.61
C ASN A 64 2.73 -22.06 -3.35
N PHE A 65 1.63 -22.64 -2.84
CA PHE A 65 1.63 -23.48 -1.64
C PHE A 65 1.44 -24.96 -1.97
N GLU A 66 2.15 -25.83 -1.25
CA GLU A 66 2.03 -27.29 -1.38
C GLU A 66 1.41 -27.89 -0.11
N TYR A 67 0.26 -28.55 -0.26
CA TYR A 67 -0.36 -29.32 0.82
C TYR A 67 0.13 -30.77 0.80
N ASN A 68 0.72 -31.21 1.92
CA ASN A 68 1.11 -32.60 2.09
C ASN A 68 0.03 -33.38 2.84
N LYS A 69 -0.50 -34.46 2.25
CA LYS A 69 -1.42 -35.37 2.98
C LYS A 69 -0.75 -36.10 4.16
N GLY A 70 0.59 -36.07 4.20
CA GLY A 70 1.40 -36.84 5.11
C GLY A 70 1.43 -38.32 4.75
N SER A 71 2.41 -39.02 5.31
CA SER A 71 2.55 -40.47 5.15
C SER A 71 3.09 -41.06 6.43
N LYS A 72 2.60 -42.25 6.79
CA LYS A 72 3.24 -43.04 7.86
C LYS A 72 4.64 -43.51 7.45
N GLY A 73 4.94 -43.48 6.15
CA GLY A 73 6.18 -43.96 5.56
C GLY A 73 6.09 -45.44 5.17
N THR A 74 7.23 -46.12 5.11
CA THR A 74 7.32 -47.51 4.64
C THR A 74 7.13 -48.49 5.79
N TRP A 75 6.23 -49.47 5.64
CA TRP A 75 6.06 -50.53 6.64
C TRP A 75 7.21 -51.53 6.58
N ASN A 76 7.86 -51.78 7.73
CA ASN A 76 8.87 -52.82 7.87
C ASN A 76 8.28 -54.04 8.61
N PRO A 77 8.06 -55.19 7.94
CA PRO A 77 7.45 -56.37 8.56
C PRO A 77 8.37 -57.09 9.55
N ALA A 78 9.69 -56.90 9.51
CA ALA A 78 10.59 -57.52 10.48
C ALA A 78 10.56 -56.82 11.85
N THR A 79 10.29 -55.51 11.86
CA THR A 79 10.24 -54.70 13.09
C THR A 79 8.83 -54.29 13.50
N HIS A 80 7.83 -54.55 12.65
CA HIS A 80 6.45 -54.09 12.80
C HIS A 80 6.34 -52.58 13.06
N LYS A 81 7.17 -51.80 12.38
CA LYS A 81 7.22 -50.33 12.50
C LYS A 81 7.21 -49.69 11.13
N TYR A 82 6.67 -48.48 11.05
CA TYR A 82 6.85 -47.61 9.90
C TYR A 82 8.15 -46.82 10.00
N SER A 83 8.81 -46.56 8.88
CA SER A 83 9.99 -45.69 8.76
C SER A 83 9.73 -44.53 7.81
N GLU A 84 10.43 -43.41 8.01
CA GLU A 84 10.36 -42.22 7.13
C GLU A 84 8.95 -41.58 7.05
N PRO A 85 8.32 -41.24 8.20
CA PRO A 85 7.06 -40.53 8.17
C PRO A 85 7.24 -39.15 7.54
N LYS A 86 6.24 -38.72 6.77
CA LYS A 86 6.15 -37.36 6.24
C LYS A 86 5.02 -36.61 6.97
N PRO A 87 5.26 -35.39 7.47
CA PRO A 87 4.23 -34.62 8.14
C PRO A 87 3.10 -34.26 7.17
N ALA A 88 1.88 -34.18 7.70
CA ALA A 88 0.73 -33.65 6.98
C ALA A 88 0.62 -32.13 7.17
N GLY A 89 -0.01 -31.45 6.22
CA GLY A 89 -0.29 -30.03 6.26
C GLY A 89 0.61 -29.19 5.35
N TRP A 90 0.60 -27.89 5.62
CA TRP A 90 1.33 -26.86 4.87
C TRP A 90 2.76 -26.62 5.36
N GLY A 91 3.13 -27.15 6.52
CA GLY A 91 4.41 -26.85 7.17
C GLY A 91 4.50 -25.38 7.61
N ASP A 92 5.60 -24.72 7.23
CA ASP A 92 5.90 -23.32 7.57
C ASP A 92 5.79 -22.38 6.37
N GLN A 93 5.08 -22.80 5.33
CA GLN A 93 4.89 -21.98 4.12
C GLN A 93 4.11 -20.70 4.42
N THR A 94 4.57 -19.59 3.85
CA THR A 94 3.93 -18.27 3.97
C THR A 94 4.14 -17.45 2.71
N GLY A 95 3.15 -16.64 2.36
CA GLY A 95 3.29 -15.55 1.39
C GLY A 95 3.38 -14.19 2.10
N THR A 96 3.90 -13.18 1.42
CA THR A 96 4.00 -11.82 1.95
C THR A 96 3.53 -10.79 0.93
N ILE A 97 2.86 -9.76 1.43
CA ILE A 97 2.48 -8.57 0.66
C ILE A 97 3.13 -7.38 1.36
N LYS A 98 4.00 -6.65 0.67
CA LYS A 98 4.60 -5.43 1.18
C LYS A 98 4.05 -4.23 0.44
N MET A 99 3.57 -3.23 1.17
CA MET A 99 3.14 -1.96 0.60
C MET A 99 4.01 -0.83 1.12
N THR A 100 4.40 0.07 0.22
CA THR A 100 5.19 1.26 0.54
C THR A 100 4.48 2.49 0.01
N ASN A 101 4.17 3.46 0.89
CA ASN A 101 3.48 4.67 0.50
C ASN A 101 4.47 5.78 0.17
N HIS A 102 4.37 6.32 -1.04
CA HIS A 102 5.12 7.47 -1.54
C HIS A 102 4.26 8.74 -1.65
N SER A 103 2.99 8.67 -1.23
CA SER A 103 2.04 9.78 -1.26
C SER A 103 2.42 10.90 -0.28
N ASN A 104 2.04 12.14 -0.61
CA ASN A 104 2.05 13.27 0.35
C ASN A 104 0.81 13.28 1.27
N ALA A 105 0.10 12.14 1.36
CA ALA A 105 -1.01 11.92 2.29
C ALA A 105 -0.97 10.52 2.88
N ASN A 106 -1.70 10.36 3.99
CA ASN A 106 -1.97 9.05 4.55
C ASN A 106 -2.84 8.24 3.59
N VAL A 107 -2.63 6.94 3.56
CA VAL A 107 -3.33 6.03 2.67
C VAL A 107 -3.91 4.88 3.46
N GLY A 108 -5.21 4.64 3.30
CA GLY A 108 -5.88 3.43 3.79
C GLY A 108 -5.64 2.25 2.86
N TYR A 109 -5.55 1.06 3.42
CA TYR A 109 -5.58 -0.18 2.63
C TYR A 109 -6.59 -1.17 3.21
N THR A 110 -7.12 -2.01 2.32
CA THR A 110 -7.96 -3.16 2.65
C THR A 110 -7.44 -4.37 1.88
N LEU A 111 -7.13 -5.44 2.60
CA LEU A 111 -6.86 -6.77 2.06
C LEU A 111 -8.11 -7.64 2.20
N SER A 112 -8.53 -8.24 1.09
CA SER A 112 -9.56 -9.28 1.05
C SER A 112 -9.01 -10.55 0.38
N CYS A 113 -9.66 -11.67 0.69
CA CYS A 113 -9.41 -12.97 0.08
C CYS A 113 -10.73 -13.55 -0.40
N GLU A 114 -10.73 -14.07 -1.62
CA GLU A 114 -11.81 -14.89 -2.16
C GLU A 114 -11.25 -16.27 -2.45
N VAL A 115 -11.73 -17.28 -1.72
CA VAL A 115 -11.37 -18.68 -1.97
C VAL A 115 -12.30 -19.22 -3.05
N ASP A 116 -11.76 -19.94 -4.02
CA ASP A 116 -12.59 -20.58 -5.05
C ASP A 116 -13.56 -21.57 -4.38
N SER A 117 -14.82 -21.57 -4.81
CA SER A 117 -15.91 -22.32 -4.19
C SER A 117 -15.66 -23.83 -4.16
N LYS A 118 -14.81 -24.36 -5.05
CA LYS A 118 -14.38 -25.76 -5.04
C LYS A 118 -13.56 -26.12 -3.78
N TYR A 119 -12.90 -25.15 -3.17
CA TYR A 119 -11.99 -25.37 -2.05
C TYR A 119 -12.47 -24.72 -0.74
N SER A 120 -13.51 -23.88 -0.77
CA SER A 120 -13.93 -23.05 0.37
C SER A 120 -14.38 -23.80 1.61
N ASP A 121 -14.72 -25.09 1.50
CA ASP A 121 -15.11 -25.92 2.64
C ASP A 121 -13.93 -26.24 3.56
N ASP A 122 -12.75 -26.44 2.97
CA ASP A 122 -11.57 -26.97 3.68
C ASP A 122 -10.34 -26.08 3.57
N PHE A 123 -10.27 -25.14 2.63
CA PHE A 123 -9.12 -24.26 2.40
C PHE A 123 -9.42 -22.82 2.81
N TYR A 124 -8.44 -22.18 3.44
CA TYR A 124 -8.46 -20.75 3.69
C TYR A 124 -7.05 -20.16 3.66
N LEU A 125 -6.97 -18.86 3.40
CA LEU A 125 -5.79 -18.04 3.70
C LEU A 125 -6.06 -17.24 4.97
N GLY A 126 -5.03 -16.87 5.71
CA GLY A 126 -5.14 -16.09 6.95
C GLY A 126 -3.90 -15.24 7.23
N THR A 127 -4.02 -14.21 8.08
CA THR A 127 -2.84 -13.51 8.64
C THR A 127 -2.21 -14.26 9.82
N SER A 128 -2.79 -15.39 10.21
CA SER A 128 -2.26 -16.35 11.17
C SER A 128 -2.59 -17.77 10.71
N LYS A 129 -1.93 -18.79 11.27
CA LYS A 129 -2.19 -20.21 10.94
C LYS A 129 -3.59 -20.67 11.40
N ASP A 130 -4.16 -20.00 12.40
CA ASP A 130 -5.32 -20.50 13.14
C ASP A 130 -6.65 -19.85 12.74
N SER A 131 -6.64 -18.93 11.77
CA SER A 131 -7.82 -18.13 11.42
C SER A 131 -7.89 -17.81 9.93
N SER A 132 -9.08 -17.90 9.34
CA SER A 132 -9.33 -17.41 7.99
C SER A 132 -9.26 -15.89 7.91
N LEU A 133 -8.87 -15.41 6.72
CA LEU A 133 -8.78 -14.00 6.41
C LEU A 133 -10.20 -13.45 6.22
N GLY A 134 -10.60 -12.57 7.12
CA GLY A 134 -11.71 -11.65 6.86
C GLY A 134 -11.26 -10.46 6.01
N SER A 135 -11.85 -9.30 6.24
CA SER A 135 -11.31 -8.03 5.75
C SER A 135 -10.23 -7.53 6.71
N THR A 136 -9.00 -7.36 6.22
CA THR A 136 -7.90 -6.77 7.00
C THR A 136 -7.65 -5.35 6.50
N THR A 137 -7.80 -4.36 7.38
CA THR A 137 -7.58 -2.95 7.01
C THR A 137 -6.43 -2.33 7.78
N GLY A 138 -5.89 -1.25 7.24
CA GLY A 138 -4.85 -0.49 7.92
C GLY A 138 -4.58 0.86 7.26
N THR A 139 -3.50 1.49 7.70
CA THR A 139 -3.08 2.80 7.18
C THR A 139 -1.57 2.85 7.03
N LEU A 140 -1.13 3.31 5.87
CA LEU A 140 0.24 3.73 5.61
C LEU A 140 0.33 5.24 5.83
N LYS A 141 1.32 5.68 6.61
CA LYS A 141 1.57 7.11 6.83
C LYS A 141 2.05 7.78 5.54
N THR A 142 1.85 9.09 5.44
CA THR A 142 2.42 9.89 4.35
C THR A 142 3.95 9.79 4.31
N ALA A 143 4.51 9.83 3.09
CA ALA A 143 5.95 9.98 2.87
C ALA A 143 6.42 11.44 2.92
N GLU A 144 5.53 12.42 3.11
CA GLU A 144 5.92 13.83 3.22
C GLU A 144 6.94 14.00 4.37
N GLY A 145 8.06 14.67 4.07
CA GLY A 145 9.16 14.83 5.02
C GLY A 145 10.04 13.58 5.22
N THR A 146 9.83 12.50 4.45
CA THR A 146 10.70 11.31 4.46
C THR A 146 11.60 11.27 3.22
N THR A 147 12.77 10.62 3.32
CA THR A 147 13.55 10.27 2.13
C THR A 147 12.88 9.11 1.41
N VAL A 148 13.11 8.98 0.10
CA VAL A 148 12.53 7.87 -0.71
C VAL A 148 12.81 6.50 -0.10
N THR A 149 14.00 6.29 0.44
CA THR A 149 14.42 5.03 1.09
C THR A 149 13.75 4.76 2.43
N ASN A 150 13.21 5.78 3.09
CA ASN A 150 12.55 5.70 4.40
C ASN A 150 11.04 5.92 4.28
N ALA A 151 10.48 5.79 3.07
CA ALA A 151 9.05 5.88 2.83
C ALA A 151 8.29 4.87 3.72
N PRO A 152 7.17 5.26 4.35
CA PRO A 152 6.45 4.38 5.25
C PRO A 152 5.96 3.10 4.56
N SER A 153 6.22 1.96 5.18
CA SER A 153 5.85 0.66 4.62
C SER A 153 5.25 -0.28 5.68
N THR A 154 4.40 -1.18 5.23
CA THR A 154 3.84 -2.29 6.02
C THR A 154 3.97 -3.58 5.24
N GLN A 155 4.25 -4.69 5.95
CA GLN A 155 4.24 -6.04 5.38
C GLN A 155 3.19 -6.90 6.06
N LEU A 156 2.35 -7.54 5.26
CA LEU A 156 1.41 -8.57 5.68
C LEU A 156 2.01 -9.94 5.37
N THR A 157 1.87 -10.87 6.32
CA THR A 157 2.24 -12.28 6.13
C THR A 157 0.98 -13.11 6.07
N ILE A 158 0.89 -13.99 5.07
CA ILE A 158 -0.29 -14.80 4.77
C ILE A 158 0.08 -16.28 4.89
N TYR A 159 -0.76 -17.03 5.60
CA TYR A 159 -0.62 -18.44 5.86
C TYR A 159 -1.72 -19.21 5.14
N PRO A 160 -1.41 -20.30 4.43
CA PRO A 160 -2.41 -21.27 4.04
C PRO A 160 -2.85 -22.09 5.26
N GLY A 161 -4.15 -22.36 5.36
CA GLY A 161 -4.75 -23.15 6.40
C GLY A 161 -5.70 -24.21 5.83
N GLY A 162 -6.11 -25.14 6.69
CA GLY A 162 -6.98 -26.24 6.30
C GLY A 162 -6.30 -27.24 5.35
N SER A 163 -6.96 -27.68 4.27
CA SER A 163 -6.43 -28.70 3.35
C SER A 163 -6.80 -28.49 1.88
N LEU A 164 -6.18 -29.27 0.98
CA LEU A 164 -6.57 -29.34 -0.43
C LEU A 164 -7.03 -30.75 -0.83
N PRO A 165 -8.00 -30.85 -1.77
CA PRO A 165 -8.41 -32.14 -2.30
C PRO A 165 -7.29 -32.78 -3.13
N ALA A 166 -7.30 -34.12 -3.18
CA ALA A 166 -6.32 -34.85 -3.98
C ALA A 166 -6.48 -34.53 -5.47
N GLY A 167 -5.36 -34.34 -6.17
CA GLY A 167 -5.34 -34.02 -7.60
C GLY A 167 -5.36 -32.54 -7.93
N THR A 168 -5.37 -31.64 -6.95
CA THR A 168 -5.07 -30.22 -7.17
C THR A 168 -3.62 -30.07 -7.62
N ASN A 169 -3.39 -29.56 -8.84
CA ASN A 169 -2.05 -29.39 -9.42
C ASN A 169 -1.98 -28.05 -10.15
N ASP A 170 -1.20 -27.10 -9.61
CA ASP A 170 -1.02 -25.76 -10.21
C ASP A 170 -2.34 -25.02 -10.50
N GLU A 171 -3.30 -25.15 -9.57
CA GLU A 171 -4.62 -24.55 -9.67
C GLU A 171 -4.70 -23.24 -8.86
N ASN A 172 -5.48 -22.28 -9.36
CA ASN A 172 -5.80 -21.06 -8.61
C ASN A 172 -6.83 -21.39 -7.52
N VAL A 173 -6.38 -21.51 -6.26
CA VAL A 173 -7.26 -21.89 -5.13
C VAL A 173 -7.89 -20.70 -4.41
N ALA A 174 -7.30 -19.51 -4.53
CA ALA A 174 -7.81 -18.26 -3.97
C ALA A 174 -7.24 -17.04 -4.69
N THR A 175 -7.92 -15.91 -4.55
CA THR A 175 -7.49 -14.59 -5.02
C THR A 175 -7.37 -13.62 -3.86
N LEU A 176 -6.20 -13.00 -3.69
CA LEU A 176 -5.99 -11.90 -2.75
C LEU A 176 -6.11 -10.57 -3.47
N THR A 177 -6.82 -9.61 -2.89
CA THR A 177 -7.00 -8.27 -3.47
C THR A 177 -6.60 -7.21 -2.45
N ILE A 178 -5.70 -6.30 -2.85
CA ILE A 178 -5.38 -5.09 -2.09
C ILE A 178 -6.07 -3.90 -2.75
N THR A 179 -6.91 -3.22 -1.98
CA THR A 179 -7.52 -1.94 -2.37
C THR A 179 -6.88 -0.81 -1.58
N ILE A 180 -6.47 0.24 -2.30
CA ILE A 180 -5.89 1.46 -1.74
C ILE A 180 -6.92 2.58 -1.80
N GLY A 181 -7.06 3.34 -0.71
CA GLY A 181 -8.00 4.46 -0.62
C GLY A 181 -7.42 5.64 0.14
N ALA A 182 -7.98 6.84 -0.10
CA ALA A 182 -7.73 8.01 0.72
C ALA A 182 -8.16 7.75 2.17
N LYS A 183 -7.50 8.41 3.13
CA LYS A 183 -7.85 8.35 4.55
C LYS A 183 -8.25 9.73 5.09
#